data_AF-A0A529N7K5-F1
#
_entry.id   AF-A0A529N7K5-F1
#
_cell.length_a   1.000
_cell.length_b   1.000
_cell.length_c   1.000
_cell.angle_alpha   90.00
_cell.angle_beta   90.00
_cell.angle_gamma   90.00
#
_symmetry.space_group_name_H-M   'P 1'
#
loop_
_entity.id
_entity.type
_entity.pdbx_description
1 polymer ?
#
loop_
_entity_poly.entity_id
_entity_poly.type
_entity_poly.pdbx_seq_one_letter_code
_entity_poly.pdbx_strand_id
1 'polypeptide(L)' 'SVKAASDVYAPADGEITEANTSLSSDPSLVNSAATGDGWLWKMKLANEGQLDGLLDEAAYKAHIG' A
#
# COMPACT_ATOMS: atom_id res chain seq x y z
N SER A 1 -18.76 -6.34 10.35
CA SER A 1 -19.16 -4.94 10.12
C SER A 1 -18.44 -4.45 8.87
N VAL A 2 -19.08 -4.61 7.71
CA VAL A 2 -18.59 -4.15 6.39
C VAL A 2 -18.83 -2.64 6.29
N LYS A 3 -18.13 -1.85 7.11
CA LYS A 3 -18.56 -0.49 7.45
C LYS A 3 -17.99 0.61 6.56
N ALA A 4 -16.95 0.33 5.78
CA ALA A 4 -16.32 1.34 4.93
C ALA A 4 -15.64 0.70 3.72
N ALA A 5 -15.90 1.25 2.54
CA ALA A 5 -15.02 1.11 1.40
C ALA A 5 -13.97 2.22 1.51
N SER A 6 -12.70 1.87 1.29
CA SER A 6 -11.61 2.84 1.23
C SER A 6 -10.96 2.72 -0.13
N ASP A 7 -10.99 3.80 -0.90
CA ASP A 7 -10.19 3.89 -2.12
C ASP A 7 -8.72 3.98 -1.73
N VAL A 8 -7.87 3.24 -2.44
CA VAL A 8 -6.42 3.27 -2.24
C VAL A 8 -5.80 3.99 -3.42
N TYR A 9 -5.10 5.08 -3.13
CA TYR A 9 -4.42 5.89 -4.15
C TYR A 9 -2.99 5.41 -4.35
N ALA A 10 -2.52 5.48 -5.60
CA ALA A 10 -1.12 5.23 -5.90
C ALA A 10 -0.24 6.33 -5.26
N PRO A 11 0.82 5.97 -4.53
CA PRO A 11 1.68 6.96 -3.86
C PRO A 11 2.61 7.70 -4.84
N ALA A 12 2.79 7.18 -6.05
CA ALA A 12 3.68 7.74 -7.07
C ALA A 12 3.26 7.29 -8.47
N ASP A 13 3.76 8.00 -9.48
CA ASP A 13 3.52 7.67 -10.88
C ASP A 13 4.39 6.48 -11.30
N GLY A 14 3.78 5.55 -12.05
CA GLY A 14 4.46 4.32 -12.42
C GLY A 14 3.56 3.33 -13.14
N GLU A 15 4.08 2.12 -13.28
CA GLU A 15 3.40 1.00 -13.93
C GLU A 15 3.22 -0.15 -12.93
N ILE A 16 2.00 -0.68 -12.81
CA ILE A 16 1.74 -1.84 -11.96
C ILE A 16 2.35 -3.08 -12.61
N THR A 17 3.30 -3.70 -11.93
CA THR A 17 3.99 -4.90 -12.43
C THR A 17 3.36 -6.18 -11.90
N GLU A 18 2.73 -6.13 -10.72
CA GLU A 18 2.17 -7.30 -10.07
C GLU A 18 1.01 -6.90 -9.16
N ALA A 19 -0.04 -7.72 -9.09
CA ALA A 19 -1.14 -7.56 -8.12
C ALA A 19 -1.22 -8.83 -7.27
N ASN A 20 -1.52 -8.69 -5.97
CA ASN A 20 -1.55 -9.83 -5.07
C ASN A 20 -2.82 -10.66 -5.27
N THR A 21 -2.70 -11.73 -6.05
CA THR A 21 -3.81 -12.67 -6.31
C THR A 21 -4.26 -13.43 -5.06
N SER A 22 -3.40 -13.54 -4.04
CA SER A 22 -3.72 -14.20 -2.77
C SER A 22 -4.86 -13.49 -2.03
N LEU A 23 -4.96 -12.17 -2.15
CA LEU A 23 -6.04 -11.38 -1.53
C LEU A 23 -7.43 -11.70 -2.08
N SER A 24 -7.51 -12.23 -3.31
CA SER A 24 -8.78 -12.69 -3.88
C SER A 24 -9.30 -13.94 -3.17
N SER A 25 -8.39 -14.75 -2.62
CA SER A 25 -8.71 -15.97 -1.88
C SER A 25 -8.78 -15.73 -0.37
N ASP A 26 -7.90 -14.88 0.16
CA ASP A 26 -7.85 -14.51 1.57
C ASP A 26 -7.67 -12.98 1.74
N PRO A 27 -8.77 -12.21 1.75
CA PRO A 27 -8.72 -10.77 1.99
C PRO A 27 -8.36 -10.42 3.45
N SER A 28 -8.38 -11.39 4.37
CA SER A 28 -8.02 -11.14 5.77
C SER A 28 -6.52 -10.86 5.95
N LEU A 29 -5.70 -11.25 4.96
CA LEU A 29 -4.26 -10.95 4.92
C LEU A 29 -3.97 -9.45 5.00
N VAL A 30 -4.84 -8.60 4.45
CA VAL A 30 -4.70 -7.14 4.57
C VAL A 30 -4.77 -6.68 6.04
N ASN A 31 -5.56 -7.37 6.86
CA ASN A 31 -5.70 -7.04 8.28
C ASN A 31 -4.59 -7.69 9.12
N SER A 32 -4.27 -8.96 8.84
CA SER A 32 -3.34 -9.75 9.67
C SER A 32 -1.87 -9.53 9.33
N ALA A 33 -1.57 -9.17 8.08
CA ALA A 33 -0.21 -9.11 7.53
C ALA A 33 -0.04 -7.91 6.57
N ALA A 34 -0.56 -6.73 6.94
CA ALA A 34 -0.57 -5.52 6.10
C ALA A 34 0.81 -5.14 5.51
N THR A 35 1.89 -5.34 6.26
CA THR A 35 3.27 -5.04 5.84
C THR A 35 4.04 -6.27 5.32
N GLY A 36 3.39 -7.44 5.27
CA GLY A 36 3.94 -8.69 4.77
C GLY A 36 3.11 -9.22 3.60
N ASP A 37 2.49 -10.38 3.78
CA ASP A 37 1.73 -11.08 2.73
C ASP A 37 0.44 -10.36 2.29
N GLY A 38 0.02 -9.33 3.03
CA GLY A 38 -1.16 -8.50 2.75
C GLY A 38 -0.92 -7.34 1.77
N TRP A 39 0.21 -7.29 1.07
CA TRP A 39 0.50 -6.26 0.06
C TRP A 39 -0.55 -6.25 -1.05
N LEU A 40 -0.89 -5.07 -1.59
CA LEU A 40 -1.95 -4.92 -2.59
C LEU A 40 -1.45 -5.09 -4.03
N TRP A 41 -0.46 -4.29 -4.42
CA TRP A 41 0.20 -4.35 -5.72
C TRP A 41 1.68 -3.99 -5.60
N LYS A 42 2.46 -4.35 -6.61
CA LYS A 42 3.81 -3.86 -6.84
C LYS A 42 3.80 -3.01 -8.10
N MET A 43 4.55 -1.92 -8.06
CA MET A 43 4.67 -1.01 -9.19
C MET A 43 6.11 -0.61 -9.40
N LYS A 44 6.45 -0.40 -10.67
CA LYS A 44 7.70 0.22 -11.09
C LYS A 44 7.49 1.73 -11.10
N LEU A 45 8.27 2.43 -10.31
CA LEU A 45 8.25 3.89 -10.25
C LEU A 45 8.79 4.47 -11.55
N ALA A 46 8.07 5.45 -12.11
CA ALA A 46 8.55 6.21 -13.25
C ALA A 46 9.62 7.24 -12.83
N ASN A 47 9.51 7.76 -11.61
CA ASN A 47 10.44 8.73 -11.04
C ASN A 47 10.69 8.47 -9.55
N GLU A 48 11.89 8.04 -9.19
CA GLU A 48 12.29 7.77 -7.80
C GLU A 48 12.29 9.02 -6.92
N GLY A 49 12.47 10.22 -7.49
CA GLY A 49 12.42 11.49 -6.75
C GLY A 49 11.04 11.84 -6.19
N GLN A 50 9.97 11.14 -6.60
CA GLN A 50 8.66 11.27 -5.96
C GLN A 50 8.64 10.67 -4.55
N LEU A 51 9.58 9.77 -4.22
CA LEU A 51 9.70 9.18 -2.89
C LEU A 51 10.20 10.20 -1.85
N ASP A 52 10.98 11.21 -2.27
CA ASP A 52 11.54 12.22 -1.37
C ASP A 52 10.45 13.09 -0.72
N GLY A 53 9.27 13.19 -1.34
CA GLY A 53 8.12 13.90 -0.79
C GLY A 53 7.25 13.06 0.15
N LEU A 54 7.52 11.75 0.27
CA LEU A 54 6.77 10.86 1.14
C LEU A 54 7.32 10.90 2.56
N LEU A 55 6.44 10.61 3.52
CA LEU A 55 6.84 10.49 4.92
C LEU A 55 7.62 9.19 5.12
N ASP A 56 8.73 9.28 5.86
CA ASP A 56 9.40 8.11 6.39
C ASP A 56 8.58 7.45 7.52
N GLU A 57 9.00 6.27 7.98
CA GLU A 57 8.28 5.53 9.03
C GLU A 57 8.12 6.35 10.32
N ALA A 58 9.15 7.11 10.72
CA ALA A 58 9.13 7.88 11.96
C ALA A 58 8.19 9.08 11.85
N ALA A 59 8.23 9.79 10.72
CA ALA A 59 7.36 10.91 10.42
C ALA A 59 5.89 10.45 10.29
N TYR A 60 5.65 9.28 9.68
CA TYR A 60 4.31 8.71 9.60
C TYR A 60 3.78 8.32 10.98
N LYS A 61 4.59 7.68 11.84
CA LYS A 61 4.21 7.38 13.24
C LYS A 61 3.89 8.65 14.03
N ALA A 62 4.70 9.69 13.88
CA ALA A 62 4.45 10.98 14.54
C ALA A 62 3.16 11.66 14.04
N HIS A 63 2.76 11.42 12.79
CA HIS A 63 1.53 11.97 12.22
C HIS A 63 0.27 11.27 12.76
N ILE A 64 0.31 9.96 12.98
CA ILE A 64 -0.86 9.16 13.39
C ILE A 64 -1.09 9.10 14.90
N GLY A 65 -0.07 9.35 15.72
CA GLY A 65 -0.20 9.48 17.19
C GLY A 65 -0.31 8.16 17.94
#